data_AF-A0A7V2WEP2-F1
#
_entry.id   AF-A0A7V2WEP2-F1
#
_cell.length_a   1.000
_cell.length_b   1.000
_cell.length_c   1.000
_cell.angle_alpha   90.00
_cell.angle_beta   90.00
_cell.angle_gamma   90.00
#
_symmetry.space_group_name_H-M   'P 1'
#
loop_
_entity.id
_entity.type
_entity.pdbx_description
1 polymer ?
#
loop_
_entity_poly.entity_id
_entity_poly.type
_entity_poly.pdbx_seq_one_letter_code
_entity_poly.pdbx_strand_id
1 'polypeptide(L)' 'MKNKIRNMLLMQSNMNEKVNPDWLAENFAWYRAIWVESAELLDHHGWKWWKKQQPDIEQIKLELVDIWHFGLSLML' A
#
# COMPACT_ATOMS: atom_id res chain seq x y z
N MET A 1 -12.19 -11.46 -13.55
CA MET A 1 -11.30 -11.14 -12.41
C MET A 1 -9.82 -11.23 -12.76
N LYS A 2 -9.31 -12.35 -13.32
CA LYS A 2 -7.89 -12.49 -13.71
C LYS A 2 -7.33 -11.33 -14.56
N ASN A 3 -8.11 -10.84 -15.54
CA ASN A 3 -7.68 -9.73 -16.40
C ASN A 3 -7.52 -8.40 -15.64
N LYS A 4 -8.31 -8.15 -14.59
CA LYS A 4 -8.21 -6.91 -13.80
C LYS A 4 -6.93 -6.88 -12.97
N ILE A 5 -6.59 -8.00 -12.33
CA ILE A 5 -5.34 -8.11 -11.54
C ILE A 5 -4.13 -7.96 -12.44
N ARG A 6 -4.13 -8.58 -13.64
CA ARG A 6 -3.04 -8.41 -14.61
C ARG A 6 -2.86 -6.94 -15.03
N ASN A 7 -3.96 -6.22 -15.24
CA ASN A 7 -3.90 -4.80 -15.56
C ASN A 7 -3.32 -3.97 -14.39
N MET A 8 -3.74 -4.27 -13.15
CA MET A 8 -3.18 -3.59 -11.97
C MET A 8 -1.69 -3.87 -11.79
N LEU A 9 -1.24 -5.11 -12.00
CA LEU A 9 0.18 -5.47 -11.98
C LEU A 9 0.98 -4.71 -13.04
N LEU A 10 0.45 -4.58 -14.26
CA LEU A 10 1.10 -3.77 -15.30
C LEU A 10 1.18 -2.29 -14.90
N MET A 11 0.10 -1.73 -14.37
CA MET A 11 0.09 -0.35 -13.88
C MET A 11 1.08 -0.15 -12.73
N GLN A 12 1.17 -1.10 -11.81
CA GLN A 12 2.12 -1.06 -10.69
C GLN A 12 3.57 -1.13 -11.19
N SER A 13 3.87 -2.04 -12.12
CA SER A 13 5.21 -2.15 -12.71
C SER A 13 5.64 -0.82 -13.34
N ASN A 14 4.75 -0.20 -14.12
CA ASN A 14 5.02 1.10 -14.76
C ASN A 14 5.22 2.22 -13.72
N MET A 15 4.47 2.17 -12.62
CA MET A 15 4.61 3.15 -11.54
C MET A 15 5.96 2.98 -10.81
N ASN A 16 6.34 1.75 -10.50
CA ASN A 16 7.63 1.46 -9.84
C ASN A 16 8.81 1.88 -10.72
N GLU A 17 8.76 1.58 -12.03
CA GLU A 17 9.78 1.99 -13.00
C GLU A 17 9.90 3.52 -13.11
N LYS A 18 8.78 4.23 -13.03
CA LYS A 18 8.79 5.71 -13.00
C LYS A 18 9.48 6.28 -11.77
N VAL A 19 9.38 5.61 -10.62
CA VAL A 19 10.03 6.04 -9.36
C VAL A 19 11.50 5.66 -9.35
N ASN A 20 11.81 4.43 -9.77
CA ASN A 20 13.16 3.90 -9.89
C ASN A 20 13.22 2.94 -11.09
N PRO A 21 13.94 3.29 -12.18
CA PRO A 21 14.08 2.42 -13.35
C PRO A 21 14.64 1.02 -13.04
N ASP A 22 15.51 0.92 -12.03
CA ASP A 22 16.21 -0.32 -11.66
C ASP A 22 15.52 -1.09 -10.51
N TRP A 23 14.27 -0.74 -10.18
CA TRP A 23 13.57 -1.26 -8.99
C TRP A 23 13.50 -2.79 -8.89
N LEU A 24 13.49 -3.50 -10.02
CA LEU A 24 13.49 -4.96 -10.06
C LEU A 24 14.80 -5.58 -9.54
N ALA A 25 15.93 -4.88 -9.71
CA ALA A 25 17.25 -5.34 -9.27
C ALA A 25 17.51 -5.05 -7.77
N GLU A 26 16.81 -4.05 -7.21
CA GLU A 26 17.04 -3.54 -5.86
C GLU A 26 16.43 -4.39 -4.74
N ASN A 27 15.64 -5.42 -5.08
CA ASN A 27 15.01 -6.38 -4.14
C ASN A 27 14.43 -5.69 -2.89
N PHE A 28 13.62 -4.66 -3.10
CA PHE A 28 13.07 -3.84 -2.03
C PHE A 28 12.26 -4.67 -1.03
N ALA A 29 12.43 -4.34 0.25
CA ALA A 29 11.69 -4.96 1.35
C ALA A 29 10.26 -4.40 1.46
N TRP A 30 9.42 -4.63 0.43
CA TRP A 30 8.05 -4.10 0.32
C TRP A 30 7.16 -4.37 1.54
N TYR A 31 7.40 -5.48 2.25
CA TYR A 31 6.70 -5.81 3.48
C TYR A 31 6.85 -4.73 4.57
N ARG A 32 7.96 -3.96 4.57
CA ARG A 32 8.18 -2.86 5.51
C ARG A 32 7.22 -1.70 5.22
N ALA A 33 7.02 -1.37 3.95
CA ALA A 33 6.07 -0.35 3.54
C ALA A 33 4.64 -0.78 3.89
N ILE A 34 4.25 -2.03 3.58
CA ILE A 34 2.95 -2.60 3.98
C ILE A 34 2.71 -2.46 5.49
N TRP A 35 3.73 -2.72 6.31
CA TRP A 35 3.65 -2.59 7.77
C TRP A 35 3.45 -1.15 8.22
N VAL A 36 4.13 -0.20 7.57
CA VAL A 36 3.98 1.23 7.87
C VAL A 36 2.56 1.69 7.52
N GLU A 37 2.07 1.42 6.32
CA GLU A 37 0.71 1.83 5.93
C GLU A 37 -0.38 1.13 6.76
N SER A 38 -0.12 -0.10 7.21
CA SER A 38 -1.02 -0.77 8.17
C SER A 38 -1.08 -0.04 9.53
N ALA A 39 0.03 0.56 9.96
CA ALA A 39 0.07 1.36 11.17
C ALA A 39 -0.60 2.74 10.96
N GLU A 40 -0.45 3.36 9.79
CA GLU A 40 -1.14 4.60 9.41
C GLU A 40 -2.66 4.38 9.37
N LEU A 41 -3.10 3.30 8.73
CA LEU A 41 -4.50 2.85 8.73
C LEU A 41 -5.05 2.71 10.15
N LEU A 42 -4.30 2.06 11.04
CA LEU A 42 -4.70 1.87 12.43
C LEU A 42 -4.85 3.22 13.15
N ASP A 43 -3.98 4.19 12.88
CA ASP A 43 -4.10 5.54 13.46
C ASP A 43 -5.39 6.24 13.01
N HIS A 44 -5.75 6.11 11.72
CA HIS A 44 -7.01 6.63 11.18
C HIS A 44 -8.26 5.90 11.70
N HIS A 45 -8.15 4.62 12.06
CA HIS A 45 -9.20 3.91 12.77
C HIS A 45 -9.43 4.50 14.19
N GLY A 46 -8.41 5.06 14.82
CA GLY A 46 -8.53 5.67 16.14
C GLY A 46 -8.47 4.65 17.28
N TRP A 47 -7.40 3.85 17.33
CA TRP A 47 -7.18 2.82 18.35
C TRP A 47 -6.82 3.35 19.76
N LYS A 48 -6.41 4.62 19.89
CA LYS A 48 -5.88 5.16 21.16
C LYS A 48 -6.98 5.28 22.22
N TRP A 49 -7.08 4.33 23.14
CA TRP A 49 -8.14 4.28 24.15
C TRP A 49 -8.16 5.49 25.11
N TRP A 50 -7.05 6.22 25.23
CA TRP A 50 -6.92 7.39 26.11
C TRP A 50 -7.27 8.73 25.43
N LYS A 51 -7.68 8.73 24.14
CA LYS A 51 -8.02 9.93 23.38
C LYS A 51 -9.35 9.76 22.66
N LYS A 52 -10.27 10.73 22.79
CA LYS A 52 -11.50 10.75 21.99
C LYS A 52 -11.15 10.87 20.51
N GLN A 53 -11.61 9.90 19.72
CA GLN A 53 -11.34 9.79 18.28
C GLN A 53 -12.62 9.34 17.57
N GLN A 54 -12.70 9.62 16.26
CA GLN A 54 -13.69 9.07 15.35
C GLN A 54 -12.92 8.49 14.16
N PRO A 55 -13.26 7.30 13.67
CA PRO A 55 -12.59 6.71 12.52
C PRO A 55 -12.71 7.62 11.29
N ASP A 56 -11.58 7.93 10.65
CA ASP A 56 -11.57 8.62 9.35
C ASP A 56 -11.64 7.58 8.23
N ILE A 57 -12.86 7.29 7.79
CA ILE A 57 -13.14 6.23 6.81
C ILE A 57 -12.50 6.51 5.44
N GLU A 58 -12.39 7.77 5.03
CA GLU A 58 -11.80 8.11 3.74
C GLU A 58 -10.29 7.88 3.76
N GLN A 59 -9.63 8.24 4.87
CA GLN A 59 -8.20 7.93 5.04
C GLN A 59 -7.98 6.41 5.14
N ILE A 60 -8.78 5.67 5.91
CA ILE A 60 -8.65 4.20 5.97
C ILE A 60 -8.74 3.55 4.59
N LYS A 61 -9.62 4.05 3.70
CA LYS A 61 -9.71 3.54 2.32
C LYS A 61 -8.46 3.87 1.50
N LEU A 62 -7.89 5.06 1.70
CA LEU A 62 -6.63 5.47 1.06
C LEU A 62 -5.51 4.51 1.47
N GLU A 63 -5.34 4.30 2.78
CA GLU A 63 -4.30 3.41 3.30
C GLU A 63 -4.46 1.95 2.83
N LEU A 64 -5.70 1.47 2.69
CA LEU A 64 -5.95 0.16 2.08
C LEU A 64 -5.47 0.08 0.62
N VAL A 65 -5.61 1.17 -0.12
CA VAL A 65 -5.11 1.27 -1.50
C VAL A 65 -3.59 1.33 -1.50
N ASP A 66 -2.95 2.02 -0.55
CA ASP A 66 -1.49 2.10 -0.47
C ASP A 66 -0.88 0.74 -0.10
N ILE A 67 -1.45 0.04 0.89
CA ILE A 67 -1.13 -1.37 1.19
C ILE A 67 -1.25 -2.24 -0.06
N TRP A 68 -2.29 -2.04 -0.87
CA TRP A 68 -2.51 -2.81 -2.10
C TRP A 68 -1.40 -2.57 -3.13
N HIS A 69 -0.92 -1.34 -3.32
CA HIS A 69 0.19 -1.04 -4.24
C HIS A 69 1.48 -1.77 -3.84
N PHE A 70 1.80 -1.79 -2.55
CA PHE A 70 2.97 -2.53 -2.07
C PHE A 70 2.78 -4.04 -2.12
N GLY A 71 1.55 -4.54 -1.92
CA GLY A 71 1.21 -5.94 -2.13
C GLY A 71 1.40 -6.38 -3.60
N LEU A 72 0.98 -5.55 -4.55
CA LEU A 72 1.22 -5.78 -5.98
C LEU A 72 2.72 -5.74 -6.32
N SER A 73 3.46 -4.80 -5.72
CA SER A 73 4.91 -4.67 -5.94
C SER A 73 5.69 -5.87 -5.42
N LEU A 74 5.22 -6.52 -4.34
CA LEU A 74 5.81 -7.75 -3.82
C LEU A 74 5.56 -8.97 -4.73
N MET A 75 4.51 -8.94 -5.55
CA MET A 75 4.16 -10.03 -6.47
C MET A 75 4.90 -9.99 -7.81
N LEU A 76 5.50 -8.84 -8.15
CA LEU A 76 6.26 -8.61 -9.37
C LEU A 76 7.73 -8.91 -9.14
#